data_AF-A0A376YDH0-F1
#
_entry.id   AF-A0A376YDH0-F1
#
_cell.length_a   1.000
_cell.length_b   1.000
_cell.length_c   1.000
_cell.angle_alpha   90.00
_cell.angle_beta   90.00
_cell.angle_gamma   90.00
#
_symmetry.space_group_name_H-M   'P 1'
#
loop_
_entity.id
_entity.type
_entity.pdbx_description
1 polymer ?
#
loop_
_entity_poly.entity_id
_entity_poly.type
_entity_poly.pdbx_seq_one_letter_code
_entity_poly.pdbx_strand_id
1 'polypeptide(L)' 'MDQGATFCAMEVSSHGLVQHRVAALKFAASVFTNLSRDHLDYHGDMENYEAAKLAALF' A
#
# COMPACT_ATOMS: atom_id res chain seq x y z
N MET A 1 12.68 -12.03 -12.59
CA MET A 1 13.79 -11.36 -11.87
C MET A 1 15.06 -11.80 -12.55
N ASP A 2 15.53 -11.05 -13.54
CA ASP A 2 16.60 -11.52 -14.44
C ASP A 2 17.99 -11.49 -13.78
N GLN A 3 18.09 -10.94 -12.57
CA GLN A 3 19.31 -10.83 -11.78
C GLN A 3 19.38 -11.84 -10.62
N GLY A 4 18.54 -12.87 -10.61
CA GLY A 4 18.57 -13.94 -9.59
C GLY A 4 17.96 -13.56 -8.23
N ALA A 5 17.34 -12.39 -8.10
CA ALA A 5 16.61 -12.02 -6.89
C ALA A 5 15.39 -12.93 -6.69
N THR A 6 15.24 -13.46 -5.47
CA THR A 6 14.13 -14.34 -5.08
C THR A 6 13.01 -13.58 -4.35
N PHE A 7 13.30 -12.40 -3.81
CA PHE A 7 12.35 -11.51 -3.15
C PHE A 7 12.60 -10.05 -3.56
N CYS A 8 11.54 -9.24 -3.44
CA CYS A 8 11.60 -7.79 -3.57
C CYS A 8 10.71 -7.18 -2.48
N ALA A 9 11.25 -6.20 -1.76
CA ALA A 9 10.47 -5.33 -0.89
C ALA A 9 10.17 -4.03 -1.66
N MET A 10 8.98 -3.50 -1.48
CA MET A 10 8.59 -2.24 -2.08
C MET A 10 7.68 -1.44 -1.15
N GLU A 11 7.76 -0.12 -1.26
CA GLU A 11 6.80 0.77 -0.63
C GLU A 11 5.53 0.83 -1.47
N VAL A 12 4.37 0.79 -0.80
CA VAL A 12 3.06 0.87 -1.45
C VAL A 12 2.30 2.04 -0.84
N SER A 13 2.05 3.08 -1.63
CA SER A 13 1.33 4.27 -1.16
C SER A 13 -0.19 4.03 -1.14
N SER A 14 -0.90 4.75 -0.25
CA SER A 14 -2.37 4.71 -0.19
C SER A 14 -3.02 5.13 -1.51
N HIS A 15 -2.43 6.11 -2.20
CA HIS A 15 -2.85 6.53 -3.53
C HIS A 15 -2.68 5.40 -4.56
N GLY A 16 -1.56 4.65 -4.49
CA GLY A 16 -1.31 3.53 -5.38
C GLY A 16 -2.32 2.40 -5.20
N LEU A 17 -2.80 2.19 -3.97
CA LEU A 17 -3.85 1.21 -3.66
C LEU A 17 -5.20 1.64 -4.22
N VAL A 18 -5.62 2.89 -3.96
CA VAL A 18 -6.86 3.46 -4.51
C VAL A 18 -6.85 3.48 -6.04
N GLN A 19 -5.69 3.70 -6.65
CA GLN A 19 -5.52 3.72 -8.11
C GLN A 19 -5.17 2.36 -8.71
N HIS A 20 -5.21 1.28 -7.92
CA HIS A 20 -4.93 -0.09 -8.34
C HIS A 20 -3.57 -0.32 -9.02
N ARG A 21 -2.56 0.51 -8.71
CA ARG A 21 -1.22 0.45 -9.33
C ARG A 21 -0.48 -0.87 -9.08
N VAL A 22 -0.82 -1.56 -7.99
CA VAL A 22 -0.21 -2.83 -7.58
C VAL A 22 -1.18 -4.02 -7.64
N ALA A 23 -2.37 -3.85 -8.24
CA ALA A 23 -3.42 -4.86 -8.19
C ALA A 23 -3.04 -6.20 -8.86
N ALA A 24 -2.10 -6.18 -9.82
CA ALA A 24 -1.60 -7.38 -10.48
C ALA A 24 -0.48 -8.12 -9.71
N LEU A 25 0.03 -7.52 -8.62
CA LEU A 25 1.12 -8.10 -7.84
C LEU A 25 0.57 -9.06 -6.78
N LYS A 26 1.26 -10.19 -6.60
CA LYS A 26 1.01 -11.11 -5.48
C LYS A 26 2.00 -10.79 -4.36
N PHE A 27 1.48 -10.33 -3.22
CA PHE A 27 2.30 -10.07 -2.05
C PHE A 27 2.48 -11.35 -1.24
N ALA A 28 3.73 -11.66 -0.86
CA ALA A 28 4.04 -12.77 0.05
C ALA A 28 3.93 -12.34 1.52
N ALA A 29 4.10 -11.06 1.80
CA ALA A 29 3.96 -10.45 3.11
C ALA A 29 3.54 -8.98 2.96
N SER A 30 2.84 -8.46 3.96
CA SER A 30 2.47 -7.05 4.07
C SER A 30 2.86 -6.55 5.46
N VAL A 31 3.49 -5.36 5.53
CA VAL A 31 3.90 -4.76 6.80
C VAL A 31 3.25 -3.38 6.93
N PHE A 32 2.53 -3.18 8.03
CA PHE A 32 2.01 -1.88 8.42
C PHE A 32 2.86 -1.31 9.54
N THR A 33 3.34 -0.08 9.37
CA THR A 33 4.27 0.54 10.32
C THR A 33 3.55 1.46 11.31
N ASN A 34 2.84 2.48 10.81
CA ASN A 34 2.06 3.42 11.59
C ASN A 34 1.02 4.16 10.70
N LEU A 35 0.04 4.80 11.35
CA LEU A 35 -0.82 5.82 10.74
C LEU A 35 -0.75 7.10 11.54
N SER A 36 -0.48 8.20 10.86
CA SER A 36 -0.67 9.55 11.41
C SER A 36 -1.32 10.44 10.34
N ARG A 37 -1.76 11.64 10.73
CA ARG A 37 -2.52 12.53 9.85
C ARG A 37 -1.67 12.98 8.66
N ASP A 38 -2.02 12.50 7.48
CA ASP A 38 -1.40 12.82 6.20
C ASP A 38 -2.41 12.60 5.06
N HIS A 39 -2.16 13.16 3.87
CA HIS A 39 -2.92 12.93 2.64
C HIS A 39 -4.46 13.11 2.72
N LEU A 40 -4.95 13.89 3.68
CA LEU A 40 -6.40 14.13 3.85
C LEU A 40 -6.99 15.02 2.76
N ASP A 41 -6.17 15.74 2.02
CA ASP A 41 -6.55 16.44 0.80
C ASP A 41 -7.00 15.46 -0.30
N TYR A 42 -6.47 14.24 -0.30
CA TYR A 42 -6.86 13.17 -1.23
C TYR A 42 -7.93 12.23 -0.64
N HIS A 43 -7.76 11.80 0.61
CA HIS A 43 -8.65 10.81 1.25
C HIS A 43 -9.88 11.43 1.94
N GLY A 44 -9.89 12.75 2.13
CA GLY A 44 -10.95 13.49 2.82
C GLY A 44 -10.85 13.41 4.34
N ASP A 45 -10.77 12.19 4.88
CA ASP A 45 -10.71 11.92 6.32
C ASP A 45 -9.75 10.76 6.66
N MET A 46 -9.52 10.58 7.96
CA MET A 46 -8.62 9.54 8.46
C MET A 46 -9.17 8.12 8.23
N GLU A 47 -10.49 7.95 8.20
CA GLU A 47 -11.14 6.64 8.04
C GLU A 47 -10.92 6.10 6.62
N ASN A 48 -11.12 6.94 5.61
CA ASN A 48 -10.81 6.62 4.22
C ASN A 48 -9.32 6.38 4.00
N TYR A 49 -8.46 7.18 4.65
CA TYR A 49 -7.01 6.99 4.55
C TYR A 49 -6.54 5.66 5.16
N GLU A 50 -7.10 5.30 6.32
CA GLU A 50 -6.87 4.01 6.96
C GLU A 50 -7.36 2.87 6.08
N ALA A 51 -8.62 2.91 5.63
CA ALA A 51 -9.21 1.89 4.77
C ALA A 51 -8.38 1.66 3.49
N ALA A 52 -7.90 2.74 2.87
CA ALA A 52 -7.05 2.66 1.69
C ALA A 52 -5.74 1.90 1.95
N LYS A 53 -5.11 2.06 3.13
CA LYS A 53 -3.89 1.30 3.49
C LYS A 53 -4.19 -0.13 3.91
N LEU A 54 -5.28 -0.36 4.64
CA LEU A 54 -5.68 -1.69 5.09
C LEU A 54 -6.03 -2.61 3.90
N ALA A 55 -6.40 -2.05 2.74
CA ALA A 55 -6.60 -2.82 1.51
C ALA A 55 -5.34 -3.57 1.03
N ALA A 56 -4.14 -3.21 1.50
CA ALA A 56 -2.91 -3.95 1.24
C ALA A 56 -2.63 -5.09 2.24
N LEU A 57 -3.40 -5.17 3.32
CA LEU A 57 -3.30 -6.23 4.32
C LEU A 57 -4.29 -7.35 3.94
N PHE A 58 -3.86 -8.59 4.15
CA PHE A 58 -4.64 -9.81 3.90
C PHE A 58 -4.69 -10.68 5.16
#